data_AF-A0A6A0HD14-F1
#
_entry.id   AF-A0A6A0HD14-F1
#
_cell.length_a   1.000
_cell.length_b   1.000
_cell.length_c   1.000
_cell.angle_alpha   90.00
_cell.angle_beta   90.00
_cell.angle_gamma   90.00
#
_symmetry.space_group_name_H-M   'P 1'
#
loop_
_entity.id
_entity.type
_entity.pdbx_description
1 polymer ?
#
loop_
_entity_poly.entity_id
_entity_poly.type
_entity_poly.pdbx_seq_one_letter_code
_entity_poly.pdbx_strand_id
1 'polypeptide(L)'
;MCNSSFLGGWPSVFYVFGSLGVVWSVFWFPLKTPWKSIWTSKHVWSVILMHFGYNWVFYTLLTELPTYLDRIQHFNLSSNGLLSALPYAIMYVYSLFHSLLMDHLTKNQTISILNVRRLAMAVASFIPMLALIGMCFVGCDRTLAIVILCIAVGACGACYSGYLCSHVDLAPCYAGTLMGLTNTFATIPGFVSPAVTGAITNNNVSNAGSLADGVPDVSSNNRSYGSDLHPDD
;
A
#
# COMPACT_ATOMS: atom_id res chain seq x y z
N MET A 1 -29.00 13.00 -23.13
CA MET A 1 -28.31 12.48 -24.32
C MET A 1 -28.07 10.98 -24.13
N CYS A 2 -29.10 10.18 -24.41
CA CYS A 2 -29.03 8.72 -24.45
C CYS A 2 -28.92 8.31 -25.91
N ASN A 3 -27.70 8.05 -26.38
CA ASN A 3 -27.51 7.27 -27.59
C ASN A 3 -26.23 6.46 -27.42
N SER A 4 -26.30 5.39 -26.64
CA SER A 4 -25.22 4.42 -26.56
C SER A 4 -25.38 3.46 -27.73
N SER A 5 -24.73 3.78 -28.85
CA SER A 5 -24.36 2.76 -29.82
C SER A 5 -23.59 1.68 -29.05
N PHE A 6 -24.11 0.46 -29.08
CA PHE A 6 -23.62 -0.73 -28.36
C PHE A 6 -22.10 -1.01 -28.55
N LEU A 7 -21.46 -0.31 -29.48
CA LEU A 7 -20.04 -0.45 -29.87
C LEU A 7 -19.20 0.82 -29.66
N GLY A 8 -19.73 1.91 -29.10
CA GLY A 8 -19.00 3.19 -28.97
C GLY A 8 -19.34 4.01 -27.74
N GLY A 9 -18.72 3.69 -26.60
CA GLY A 9 -18.79 4.48 -25.35
C GLY A 9 -18.13 3.75 -24.19
N TRP A 10 -18.03 4.39 -23.01
CA TRP A 10 -17.49 3.78 -21.78
C TRP A 10 -17.98 2.34 -21.46
N PRO A 11 -19.23 1.93 -21.79
CA PRO A 11 -19.68 0.55 -21.62
C PRO A 11 -18.87 -0.50 -22.41
N SER A 12 -18.31 -0.15 -23.57
CA SER A 12 -17.55 -1.09 -24.41
C SER A 12 -16.28 -1.57 -23.73
N VAL A 13 -15.68 -0.76 -22.86
CA VAL A 13 -14.53 -1.13 -22.03
C VAL A 13 -14.90 -2.33 -21.16
N PHE A 14 -16.03 -2.28 -20.46
CA PHE A 14 -16.49 -3.39 -19.63
C PHE A 14 -16.77 -4.65 -20.44
N TYR A 15 -17.38 -4.52 -21.63
CA TYR A 15 -17.64 -5.66 -22.51
C TYR A 15 -16.37 -6.27 -23.08
N VAL A 16 -15.40 -5.47 -23.53
CA VAL A 16 -14.14 -5.95 -24.11
C VAL A 16 -13.28 -6.62 -23.03
N PHE A 17 -13.03 -5.94 -21.90
CA PHE A 17 -12.23 -6.53 -20.83
C PHE A 17 -12.93 -7.71 -20.15
N GLY A 18 -14.26 -7.65 -19.99
CA GLY A 18 -15.07 -8.75 -19.44
C GLY A 18 -15.10 -9.98 -20.34
N SER A 19 -15.36 -9.80 -21.64
CA SER A 19 -15.38 -10.92 -22.61
C SER A 19 -14.01 -11.53 -22.82
N LEU A 20 -12.95 -10.71 -22.88
CA LEU A 20 -11.57 -11.19 -22.91
C LEU A 20 -11.25 -12.04 -21.65
N GLY A 21 -11.70 -11.59 -20.48
CA GLY A 21 -11.56 -12.33 -19.22
C GLY A 21 -12.30 -13.67 -19.21
N VAL A 22 -13.50 -13.74 -19.80
CA VAL A 22 -14.27 -15.00 -19.92
C VAL A 22 -13.59 -15.97 -20.89
N VAL A 23 -13.17 -15.49 -22.07
CA VAL A 23 -12.44 -16.29 -23.05
C VAL A 23 -11.14 -16.83 -22.45
N TRP A 24 -10.42 -15.99 -21.71
CA TRP A 24 -9.24 -16.41 -20.97
C TRP A 24 -9.58 -17.48 -19.95
N SER A 25 -10.62 -17.28 -19.12
CA SER A 25 -11.03 -18.23 -18.09
C SER A 25 -11.38 -19.61 -18.64
N VAL A 26 -12.08 -19.69 -19.77
CA VAL A 26 -12.44 -20.95 -20.45
C VAL A 26 -11.19 -21.76 -20.86
N PHE A 27 -10.09 -21.10 -21.21
CA PHE A 27 -8.82 -21.75 -21.50
C PHE A 27 -8.18 -22.44 -20.28
N TRP A 28 -8.48 -21.99 -19.05
CA TRP A 28 -7.92 -22.53 -17.80
C TRP A 28 -8.80 -23.61 -17.13
N PHE A 29 -10.09 -23.70 -17.49
CA PHE A 29 -11.00 -24.74 -16.97
C PHE A 29 -10.55 -26.21 -17.17
N PRO A 30 -9.84 -26.62 -18.24
CA PRO A 30 -9.41 -28.01 -18.39
C PRO A 30 -8.24 -28.42 -17.46
N LEU A 31 -7.63 -27.49 -16.71
CA LEU A 31 -6.58 -27.82 -15.76
C LEU A 31 -7.17 -28.44 -14.49
N LYS A 32 -7.01 -29.76 -14.31
CA LYS A 32 -7.35 -30.46 -13.06
C LYS A 32 -6.41 -30.01 -11.93
N THR A 33 -6.80 -28.96 -11.22
CA THR A 33 -6.08 -28.47 -10.04
C THR A 33 -6.34 -29.35 -8.82
N PRO A 34 -5.31 -29.88 -8.13
CA PRO A 34 -5.47 -30.77 -6.98
C PRO A 34 -5.85 -30.01 -5.70
N TRP A 35 -7.06 -29.45 -5.65
CA TRP A 35 -7.56 -28.60 -4.56
C TRP A 35 -7.37 -29.19 -3.17
N LYS A 36 -7.69 -30.48 -2.99
CA LYS A 36 -7.55 -31.17 -1.68
C LYS A 36 -6.09 -31.15 -1.18
N SER A 37 -5.14 -31.34 -2.09
CA SER A 37 -3.71 -31.33 -1.74
C SER A 37 -3.22 -29.93 -1.40
N ILE A 38 -3.73 -28.91 -2.10
CA ILE A 38 -3.38 -27.50 -1.86
C ILE A 38 -3.84 -27.09 -0.46
N TRP A 39 -5.11 -27.33 -0.12
CA TRP A 39 -5.68 -26.94 1.18
C TRP A 39 -5.11 -27.70 2.38
N THR A 40 -4.59 -28.91 2.17
CA THR A 40 -3.99 -29.74 3.23
C THR A 40 -2.50 -29.45 3.43
N SER A 41 -1.85 -28.69 2.53
CA SER A 41 -0.40 -28.44 2.59
C SER A 41 -0.04 -27.34 3.59
N LYS A 42 0.85 -27.66 4.53
CA LYS A 42 1.37 -26.68 5.52
C LYS A 42 2.09 -25.49 4.86
N HIS A 43 2.84 -25.75 3.79
CA HIS A 43 3.60 -24.71 3.09
C HIS A 43 2.68 -23.67 2.44
N VAL A 44 1.53 -24.10 1.89
CA VAL A 44 0.54 -23.18 1.30
C VAL A 44 -0.01 -22.23 2.37
N TRP A 45 -0.39 -22.75 3.53
CA TRP A 45 -0.86 -21.92 4.65
C TRP A 45 0.20 -20.95 5.16
N SER A 46 1.47 -21.35 5.24
CA SER A 46 2.55 -20.44 5.62
C SER A 46 2.72 -19.30 4.63
N VAL A 47 2.61 -19.56 3.32
CA VAL A 47 2.71 -18.52 2.29
C VAL A 47 1.49 -17.59 2.32
N ILE A 48 0.28 -18.11 2.56
CA ILE A 48 -0.93 -17.28 2.74
C ILE A 48 -0.74 -16.30 3.90
N LEU A 49 -0.36 -16.80 5.07
CA LEU A 49 -0.15 -15.95 6.27
C LEU A 49 0.95 -14.91 6.04
N MET A 50 2.05 -15.31 5.41
CA MET A 50 3.15 -14.41 5.10
C MET A 50 2.76 -13.33 4.08
N HIS A 51 2.01 -13.69 3.04
CA HIS A 51 1.55 -12.76 2.01
C HIS A 51 0.52 -11.76 2.57
N PHE A 52 -0.37 -12.24 3.45
CA PHE A 52 -1.31 -11.40 4.19
C PHE A 52 -0.60 -10.35 5.06
N GLY A 53 0.36 -10.77 5.89
CA GLY A 53 1.10 -9.86 6.77
C GLY A 53 1.91 -8.82 5.99
N TYR A 54 2.55 -9.24 4.90
CA TYR A 54 3.28 -8.31 4.03
C TYR A 54 2.36 -7.25 3.39
N ASN A 55 1.20 -7.66 2.85
CA ASN A 55 0.28 -6.70 2.25
C ASN A 55 -0.28 -5.71 3.26
N TRP A 56 -0.48 -6.13 4.51
CA TRP A 56 -0.87 -5.21 5.58
C TRP A 56 0.15 -4.07 5.74
N VAL A 57 1.44 -4.41 5.86
CA VAL A 57 2.53 -3.42 6.01
C VAL A 57 2.69 -2.59 4.74
N PHE A 58 2.68 -3.23 3.57
CA PHE A 58 2.85 -2.55 2.29
C PHE A 58 1.73 -1.56 2.00
N TYR A 59 0.47 -1.94 2.22
CA TYR A 59 -0.66 -1.01 2.04
C TYR A 59 -0.63 0.12 3.04
N THR A 60 -0.29 -0.15 4.31
CA THR A 60 -0.17 0.91 5.32
C THR A 60 0.88 1.94 4.90
N LEU A 61 2.06 1.49 4.44
CA LEU A 61 3.07 2.41 3.90
C LEU A 61 2.55 3.15 2.67
N LEU A 62 1.84 2.48 1.78
CA LEU A 62 1.32 3.09 0.54
C LEU A 62 0.24 4.15 0.81
N THR A 63 -0.64 3.93 1.80
CA THR A 63 -1.73 4.87 2.13
C THR A 63 -1.27 6.01 3.03
N GLU A 64 -0.41 5.71 4.01
CA GLU A 64 0.01 6.69 5.01
C GLU A 64 1.16 7.57 4.53
N LEU A 65 2.04 7.08 3.64
CA LEU A 65 3.17 7.87 3.12
C LEU A 65 2.76 9.19 2.46
N PRO A 66 1.81 9.24 1.50
CA PRO A 66 1.40 10.51 0.91
C PRO A 66 0.70 11.42 1.93
N THR A 67 -0.13 10.85 2.80
CA THR A 67 -0.84 11.60 3.87
C THR A 67 0.14 12.22 4.87
N TYR A 68 1.19 11.48 5.24
CA TYR A 68 2.23 11.94 6.14
C TYR A 68 3.05 13.10 5.53
N LEU A 69 3.49 12.94 4.28
CA LEU A 69 4.24 13.99 3.58
C LEU A 69 3.40 15.27 3.40
N ASP A 70 2.11 15.13 3.08
CA ASP A 70 1.20 16.26 2.90
C ASP A 70 0.86 16.95 4.24
N ARG A 71 0.33 16.19 5.21
CA ARG A 71 -0.25 16.76 6.44
C ARG A 71 0.76 17.11 7.52
N ILE A 72 1.81 16.31 7.69
CA ILE A 72 2.77 16.47 8.81
C ILE A 72 4.01 17.22 8.34
N GLN A 73 4.51 16.89 7.16
CA GLN A 73 5.71 17.53 6.60
C GLN A 73 5.40 18.82 5.81
N HIS A 74 4.12 19.11 5.55
CA HIS A 74 3.64 20.23 4.71
C HIS A 74 4.32 20.28 3.34
N PHE A 75 4.54 19.12 2.72
CA PHE A 75 5.11 19.04 1.38
C PHE A 75 4.03 19.29 0.32
N ASN A 76 4.24 20.29 -0.54
CA ASN A 76 3.43 20.42 -1.75
C ASN A 76 3.75 19.27 -2.71
N LEU A 77 2.92 18.21 -2.71
CA LEU A 77 3.06 17.06 -3.62
C LEU A 77 3.06 17.47 -5.11
N SER A 78 2.35 18.55 -5.45
CA SER A 78 2.27 19.07 -6.84
C SER A 78 3.60 19.62 -7.36
N SER A 79 4.49 20.11 -6.49
CA SER A 79 5.78 20.70 -6.91
C SER A 79 6.97 19.76 -6.69
N ASN A 80 6.84 18.74 -5.86
CA ASN A 80 7.94 17.87 -5.42
C ASN A 80 7.68 16.38 -5.71
N GLY A 81 7.06 16.07 -6.85
CA GLY A 81 6.76 14.69 -7.26
C GLY A 81 8.00 13.78 -7.32
N LEU A 82 9.18 14.34 -7.63
CA LEU A 82 10.43 13.57 -7.67
C LEU A 82 10.83 13.01 -6.29
N LEU A 83 10.65 13.81 -5.22
CA LEU A 83 10.91 13.39 -3.84
C LEU A 83 9.90 12.32 -3.37
N SER A 84 8.66 12.39 -3.85
CA SER A 84 7.63 11.38 -3.54
C SER A 84 7.86 10.06 -4.28
N ALA A 85 8.51 10.10 -5.45
CA ALA A 85 8.91 8.91 -6.19
C ALA A 85 10.17 8.22 -5.64
N LEU A 86 10.97 8.94 -4.84
CA LEU A 86 12.28 8.50 -4.37
C LEU A 86 12.24 7.21 -3.53
N PRO A 87 11.31 7.00 -2.57
CA PRO A 87 11.20 5.75 -1.83
C PRO A 87 10.95 4.54 -2.73
N TYR A 88 10.11 4.69 -3.76
CA TYR A 88 9.79 3.64 -4.71
C TYR A 88 10.93 3.39 -5.72
N ALA A 89 11.64 4.44 -6.12
CA ALA A 89 12.84 4.31 -6.95
C ALA A 89 13.94 3.54 -6.20
N ILE A 90 14.16 3.83 -4.92
CA ILE A 90 15.07 3.09 -4.06
C ILE A 90 14.60 1.64 -3.91
N MET A 91 13.30 1.40 -3.70
CA MET A 91 12.74 0.05 -3.65
C MET A 91 13.06 -0.75 -4.91
N TYR A 92 12.94 -0.14 -6.10
CA TYR A 92 13.28 -0.78 -7.36
C TYR A 92 14.77 -1.12 -7.46
N VAL A 93 15.66 -0.18 -7.15
CA VAL A 93 17.10 -0.43 -7.20
C VAL A 93 17.51 -1.49 -6.18
N TYR A 94 17.00 -1.40 -4.95
CA TYR A 94 17.27 -2.35 -3.89
C TYR A 94 16.74 -3.75 -4.23
N SER A 95 15.55 -3.87 -4.82
CA SER A 95 14.98 -5.18 -5.17
C SER A 95 15.86 -5.91 -6.19
N LEU A 96 16.45 -5.19 -7.15
CA LEU A 96 17.41 -5.77 -8.09
C LEU A 96 18.67 -6.29 -7.38
N PHE A 97 19.31 -5.44 -6.57
CA PHE A 97 20.52 -5.83 -5.83
C PHE A 97 20.25 -6.99 -4.87
N HIS A 98 19.16 -6.94 -4.13
CA HIS A 98 18.77 -7.99 -3.19
C HIS A 98 18.47 -9.30 -3.91
N SER A 99 17.74 -9.26 -5.03
CA SER A 99 17.43 -10.47 -5.80
C SER A 99 18.69 -11.12 -6.37
N LEU A 100 19.61 -10.33 -6.95
CA LEU A 100 20.89 -10.83 -7.44
C LEU A 100 21.74 -11.43 -6.31
N LEU A 101 21.77 -10.79 -5.14
CA LEU A 101 22.48 -11.30 -3.97
C LEU A 101 21.89 -12.64 -3.50
N MET A 102 20.57 -12.75 -3.39
CA MET A 102 19.89 -13.98 -2.96
C MET A 102 20.08 -15.11 -3.98
N ASP A 103 20.05 -14.81 -5.27
CA ASP A 103 20.31 -15.79 -6.33
C ASP A 103 21.76 -16.28 -6.28
N HIS A 104 22.73 -15.39 -6.02
CA HIS A 104 24.13 -15.76 -5.86
C HIS A 104 24.36 -16.66 -4.64
N LEU A 105 23.76 -16.31 -3.49
CA LEU A 105 23.82 -17.12 -2.26
C LEU A 105 23.19 -18.51 -2.43
N THR A 106 22.12 -18.60 -3.23
CA THR A 106 21.46 -19.86 -3.55
C THR A 106 22.32 -20.71 -4.50
N LYS A 107 22.93 -20.08 -5.51
CA LYS A 107 23.82 -20.76 -6.48
C LYS A 107 25.07 -21.34 -5.81
N ASN A 108 25.65 -20.61 -4.86
CA ASN A 108 26.81 -21.07 -4.10
C ASN A 108 26.46 -22.10 -3.00
N GLN A 109 25.20 -22.51 -2.89
CA GLN A 109 24.69 -23.46 -1.89
C GLN A 109 25.01 -23.05 -0.45
N THR A 110 25.23 -21.75 -0.20
CA THR A 110 25.57 -21.23 1.13
C THR A 110 24.37 -21.26 2.06
N ILE A 111 23.17 -21.03 1.50
CA ILE A 111 21.91 -20.97 2.23
C ILE A 111 20.87 -21.80 1.48
N SER A 112 20.03 -22.55 2.21
CA SER A 112 18.91 -23.29 1.62
C SER A 112 17.84 -22.33 1.07
N ILE A 113 17.15 -22.72 0.00
CA ILE A 113 16.13 -21.88 -0.64
C ILE A 113 15.04 -21.43 0.34
N LEU A 114 14.62 -22.31 1.25
CA LEU A 114 13.64 -21.98 2.29
C LEU A 114 14.13 -20.89 3.24
N ASN A 115 15.41 -20.93 3.62
CA ASN A 115 16.00 -19.93 4.50
C ASN A 115 16.18 -18.59 3.76
N VAL A 116 16.49 -18.62 2.47
CA VAL A 116 16.53 -17.41 1.62
C VAL A 116 15.15 -16.74 1.57
N ARG A 117 14.08 -17.51 1.30
CA ARG A 117 12.72 -16.94 1.26
C ARG A 117 12.28 -16.36 2.62
N ARG A 118 12.62 -17.04 3.72
CA ARG A 118 12.33 -16.58 5.08
C ARG A 118 13.10 -15.31 5.43
N LEU A 119 14.39 -15.24 5.11
CA LEU A 119 15.22 -14.07 5.35
C LEU A 119 14.72 -12.87 4.55
N ALA A 120 14.41 -13.06 3.26
CA ALA A 120 13.87 -12.00 2.41
C ALA A 120 12.57 -11.41 2.99
N MET A 121 11.67 -12.25 3.48
CA MET A 121 10.41 -11.78 4.07
C MET A 121 10.58 -11.19 5.47
N ALA A 122 11.57 -11.67 6.25
CA ALA A 122 11.94 -11.05 7.52
C ALA A 122 12.46 -9.63 7.28
N VAL A 123 13.39 -9.45 6.34
CA VAL A 123 13.92 -8.12 5.95
C VAL A 123 12.79 -7.20 5.48
N ALA A 124 11.90 -7.70 4.62
CA ALA A 124 10.76 -6.94 4.09
C ALA A 124 9.69 -6.57 5.14
N SER A 125 9.75 -7.11 6.36
CA SER A 125 8.73 -6.87 7.40
C SER A 125 9.31 -6.20 8.65
N PHE A 126 10.44 -6.68 9.16
CA PHE A 126 11.07 -6.15 10.37
C PHE A 126 11.69 -4.77 10.16
N ILE A 127 12.33 -4.51 9.01
CA ILE A 127 12.94 -3.20 8.75
C ILE A 127 11.85 -2.11 8.64
N PRO A 128 10.77 -2.29 7.86
CA PRO A 128 9.65 -1.34 7.87
C PRO A 128 9.04 -1.13 9.26
N MET A 129 8.89 -2.19 10.06
CA MET A 129 8.35 -2.08 11.41
C MET A 129 9.21 -1.17 12.29
N LEU A 130 10.52 -1.42 12.33
CA LEU A 130 11.46 -0.61 13.11
C LEU A 130 11.53 0.83 12.59
N ALA A 131 11.51 1.01 11.28
CA ALA A 131 11.50 2.33 10.65
C ALA A 131 10.24 3.11 11.01
N LEU A 132 9.05 2.48 10.99
CA LEU A 132 7.79 3.10 11.40
C LEU A 132 7.77 3.47 12.88
N ILE A 133 8.34 2.64 13.77
CA ILE A 133 8.53 3.01 15.18
C ILE A 133 9.49 4.22 15.28
N GLY A 134 10.56 4.22 14.49
CA GLY A 134 11.50 5.34 14.39
C GLY A 134 10.84 6.64 13.96
N MET A 135 9.89 6.58 13.02
CA MET A 135 9.10 7.73 12.56
C MET A 135 8.38 8.45 13.69
N CYS A 136 7.95 7.75 14.74
CA CYS A 136 7.28 8.35 15.90
C CYS A 136 8.18 9.30 16.71
N PHE A 137 9.51 9.19 16.57
CA PHE A 137 10.49 10.04 17.25
C PHE A 137 11.05 11.14 16.36
N VAL A 138 10.68 11.13 15.07
CA VAL A 138 11.05 12.18 14.13
C VAL A 138 10.12 13.35 14.37
N GLY A 139 10.65 14.43 14.97
CA GLY A 139 9.93 15.69 15.10
C GLY A 139 9.76 16.39 13.75
N CYS A 140 9.96 17.71 13.71
CA CYS A 140 9.83 18.50 12.47
C CYS A 140 11.00 18.37 11.48
N ASP A 141 11.89 17.39 11.63
CA ASP A 141 13.01 17.19 10.70
C ASP A 141 12.55 16.46 9.44
N ARG A 142 12.48 17.23 8.35
CA ARG A 142 11.96 16.75 7.07
C ARG A 142 12.86 15.73 6.40
N THR A 143 14.17 15.95 6.48
CA THR A 143 15.17 15.12 5.80
C THR A 143 15.21 13.75 6.46
N LEU A 144 15.18 13.72 7.79
CA LEU A 144 15.26 12.48 8.56
C LEU A 144 14.03 11.60 8.32
N ALA A 145 12.83 12.17 8.26
CA ALA A 145 11.61 11.41 7.96
C ALA A 145 11.63 10.81 6.54
N ILE A 146 12.11 11.57 5.54
CA ILE A 146 12.25 11.05 4.17
C ILE A 146 13.25 9.89 4.14
N VAL A 147 14.39 10.01 4.80
CA VAL A 147 15.41 8.94 4.85
C VAL A 147 14.84 7.67 5.48
N ILE A 148 14.13 7.78 6.61
CA ILE A 148 13.52 6.62 7.27
C ILE A 148 12.44 5.97 6.39
N LEU A 149 11.59 6.77 5.73
CA LEU A 149 10.59 6.27 4.78
C LEU A 149 11.24 5.57 3.59
N CYS A 150 12.37 6.08 3.08
CA CYS A 150 13.12 5.44 2.01
C CYS A 150 13.70 4.09 2.44
N ILE A 151 14.20 3.98 3.68
CA ILE A 151 14.68 2.72 4.24
C ILE A 151 13.52 1.73 4.40
N ALA A 152 12.37 2.18 4.92
CA ALA A 152 11.18 1.37 5.10
C ALA A 152 10.67 0.81 3.76
N VAL A 153 10.35 1.69 2.80
CA VAL A 153 9.82 1.29 1.50
C VAL A 153 10.87 0.54 0.67
N GLY A 154 12.15 0.94 0.79
CA GLY A 154 13.26 0.25 0.16
C GLY A 154 13.33 -1.22 0.56
N ALA A 155 13.30 -1.50 1.87
CA ALA A 155 13.37 -2.85 2.42
C ALA A 155 12.18 -3.74 1.99
N CYS A 156 10.99 -3.15 1.76
CA CYS A 156 9.84 -3.88 1.21
C CYS A 156 10.16 -4.54 -0.15
N GLY A 157 11.14 -4.01 -0.89
CA GLY A 157 11.62 -4.58 -2.15
C GLY A 157 12.27 -5.96 -2.04
N ALA A 158 12.62 -6.43 -0.83
CA ALA A 158 13.11 -7.80 -0.65
C ALA A 158 12.03 -8.87 -0.97
N CYS A 159 10.74 -8.49 -1.00
CA CYS A 159 9.62 -9.39 -1.23
C CYS A 159 9.68 -10.16 -2.56
N TYR A 160 10.29 -9.58 -3.60
CA TYR A 160 10.42 -10.18 -4.94
C TYR A 160 11.21 -11.49 -4.89
N SER A 161 12.26 -11.53 -4.07
CA SER A 161 13.04 -12.75 -3.79
C SER A 161 12.46 -13.62 -2.67
N GLY A 162 11.33 -13.23 -2.07
CA GLY A 162 10.69 -13.88 -0.93
C GLY A 162 9.44 -14.67 -1.34
N TYR A 163 8.27 -14.15 -0.96
CA TYR A 163 6.99 -14.85 -1.19
C TYR A 163 6.66 -15.00 -2.68
N LEU A 164 7.07 -14.04 -3.53
CA LEU A 164 6.79 -14.06 -4.97
C LEU A 164 7.39 -15.30 -5.64
N CYS A 165 8.67 -15.58 -5.40
CA CYS A 165 9.32 -16.79 -5.88
C CYS A 165 8.83 -18.08 -5.19
N SER A 166 8.39 -17.99 -3.92
CA SER A 166 7.96 -19.17 -3.15
C SER A 166 6.81 -19.95 -3.82
N HIS A 167 5.97 -19.29 -4.62
CA HIS A 167 4.88 -19.94 -5.36
C HIS A 167 5.40 -20.84 -6.49
N VAL A 168 6.43 -20.39 -7.20
CA VAL A 168 7.09 -21.13 -8.28
C VAL A 168 7.89 -22.29 -7.69
N ASP A 169 8.58 -22.05 -6.57
CA ASP A 169 9.36 -23.09 -5.86
C ASP A 169 8.45 -24.21 -5.31
N LEU A 170 7.23 -23.88 -4.89
CA LEU A 170 6.29 -24.85 -4.31
C LEU A 170 5.57 -25.69 -5.37
N ALA A 171 5.04 -25.06 -6.42
CA ALA A 171 4.33 -25.76 -7.49
C ALA A 171 4.48 -25.02 -8.82
N PRO A 172 5.52 -25.31 -9.63
CA PRO A 172 5.80 -24.55 -10.85
C PRO A 172 4.64 -24.59 -11.86
N CYS A 173 3.95 -25.73 -11.99
CA CYS A 173 2.81 -25.88 -12.89
C CYS A 173 1.53 -25.17 -12.41
N TYR A 174 1.45 -24.82 -11.12
CA TYR A 174 0.26 -24.23 -10.49
C TYR A 174 0.57 -22.88 -9.80
N ALA A 175 1.73 -22.29 -10.09
CA ALA A 175 2.22 -21.09 -9.40
C ALA A 175 1.26 -19.91 -9.56
N GLY A 176 0.67 -19.73 -10.76
CA GLY A 176 -0.33 -18.70 -11.02
C GLY A 176 -1.61 -18.90 -10.21
N THR A 177 -2.11 -20.14 -10.13
CA THR A 177 -3.29 -20.47 -9.31
C THR A 177 -3.03 -20.24 -7.82
N LEU A 178 -1.86 -20.66 -7.33
CA LEU A 178 -1.47 -20.40 -5.94
C LEU A 178 -1.32 -18.91 -5.66
N MET A 179 -0.74 -18.14 -6.58
CA MET A 179 -0.61 -16.68 -6.44
C MET A 179 -1.98 -16.02 -6.38
N GLY A 180 -2.91 -16.39 -7.26
CA GLY A 180 -4.29 -15.88 -7.23
C GLY A 180 -4.99 -16.21 -5.92
N LEU A 181 -4.82 -17.44 -5.42
CA LEU A 181 -5.35 -17.85 -4.12
C LEU A 181 -4.79 -16.99 -2.98
N THR A 182 -3.47 -16.86 -2.88
CA THR A 182 -2.85 -16.10 -1.79
C THR A 182 -3.14 -14.60 -1.89
N ASN A 183 -3.20 -14.05 -3.11
CA ASN A 183 -3.59 -12.65 -3.36
C ASN A 183 -5.03 -12.34 -2.93
N THR A 184 -5.94 -13.32 -3.06
CA THR A 184 -7.33 -13.16 -2.59
C THR A 184 -7.37 -12.90 -1.09
N PHE A 185 -6.58 -13.63 -0.31
CA PHE A 185 -6.47 -13.37 1.14
C PHE A 185 -5.65 -12.11 1.44
N ALA A 186 -4.62 -11.84 0.65
CA ALA A 186 -3.71 -10.73 0.88
C ALA A 186 -4.28 -9.34 0.55
N THR A 187 -5.38 -9.27 -0.22
CA THR A 187 -6.08 -8.01 -0.49
C THR A 187 -7.09 -7.60 0.59
N ILE A 188 -7.50 -8.53 1.48
CA ILE A 188 -8.41 -8.25 2.60
C ILE A 188 -7.90 -7.09 3.50
N PRO A 189 -6.61 -7.03 3.90
CA PRO A 189 -6.03 -5.90 4.61
C PRO A 189 -6.25 -4.54 3.95
N GLY A 190 -6.29 -4.48 2.61
CA GLY A 190 -6.46 -3.23 1.87
C GLY A 190 -7.79 -2.54 2.16
N PHE A 191 -8.82 -3.33 2.51
CA PHE A 191 -10.13 -2.79 2.90
C PHE A 191 -10.26 -2.58 4.41
N VAL A 192 -9.63 -3.45 5.21
CA VAL A 192 -9.73 -3.42 6.68
C VAL A 192 -8.84 -2.32 7.29
N SER A 193 -7.64 -2.10 6.75
CA SER A 193 -6.65 -1.18 7.31
C SER A 193 -7.17 0.26 7.42
N PRO A 194 -7.73 0.89 6.36
CA PRO A 194 -8.29 2.24 6.48
C PRO A 194 -9.45 2.34 7.47
N ALA A 195 -10.28 1.30 7.59
CA ALA A 195 -11.40 1.27 8.54
C ALA A 195 -10.90 1.23 10.00
N VAL A 196 -9.86 0.44 10.27
CA VAL A 196 -9.22 0.38 11.60
C VAL A 196 -8.50 1.68 11.92
N THR A 197 -7.69 2.21 11.00
CA THR A 197 -7.01 3.51 11.18
C THR A 197 -8.01 4.64 11.41
N GLY A 198 -9.11 4.67 10.64
CA GLY A 198 -10.21 5.63 10.83
C GLY A 198 -10.86 5.51 12.20
N ALA A 199 -11.14 4.29 12.67
CA ALA A 199 -11.71 4.08 14.01
C ALA A 199 -10.77 4.55 15.14
N ILE A 200 -9.45 4.36 14.97
CA ILE A 200 -8.43 4.81 15.94
C ILE A 200 -8.28 6.35 15.93
N THR A 201 -8.34 6.97 14.74
CA THR A 201 -8.12 8.42 14.56
C THR A 201 -9.35 9.28 14.79
N ASN A 202 -10.57 8.76 14.62
CA ASN A 202 -11.82 9.51 14.80
C ASN A 202 -11.97 10.13 16.21
N ASN A 203 -11.40 9.52 17.25
CA ASN A 203 -11.40 10.10 18.60
C ASN A 203 -10.45 11.32 18.75
N ASN A 204 -9.49 11.49 17.86
CA ASN A 204 -8.53 12.60 17.89
C ASN A 204 -8.93 13.76 16.94
N VAL A 205 -9.63 13.45 15.84
CA VAL A 205 -10.13 14.48 14.91
C VAL A 205 -11.36 15.21 15.48
N SER A 206 -12.23 14.54 16.24
CA SER A 206 -13.34 15.19 16.94
C SER A 206 -12.88 16.18 18.02
N ASN A 207 -11.71 15.96 18.62
CA ASN A 207 -11.13 16.89 19.61
C ASN A 207 -10.40 18.07 18.96
N ALA A 208 -9.84 17.91 17.74
CA ALA A 208 -9.25 19.02 16.99
C ALA A 208 -10.31 19.91 16.30
N GLY A 209 -11.43 19.32 15.83
CA GLY A 209 -12.58 20.06 15.32
C GLY A 209 -13.28 20.87 16.41
N SER A 210 -13.44 20.32 17.61
CA SER A 210 -14.03 21.04 18.75
C SER A 210 -13.12 22.11 19.35
N LEU A 211 -11.80 22.07 19.11
CA LEU A 211 -10.88 23.16 19.46
C LEU A 211 -10.80 24.25 18.37
N ALA A 212 -11.12 23.92 17.11
CA ALA A 212 -11.26 24.90 16.02
C ALA A 212 -12.60 25.66 16.10
N ASP A 213 -13.65 25.02 16.59
CA ASP A 213 -14.97 25.65 16.85
C ASP A 213 -14.98 26.56 18.10
N GLY A 214 -13.88 26.63 18.84
CA GLY A 214 -13.68 27.56 19.96
C GLY A 214 -13.08 28.91 19.58
N VAL A 215 -12.75 29.13 18.31
CA VAL A 215 -12.28 30.44 17.83
C VAL A 215 -13.52 31.25 17.40
N PRO A 216 -13.86 32.36 18.09
CA PRO A 216 -14.99 33.19 17.67
C PRO A 216 -14.74 33.70 16.25
N ASP A 217 -15.72 33.45 15.38
CA ASP A 217 -15.74 33.85 13.99
C ASP A 217 -15.75 35.40 13.88
N VAL A 218 -14.56 36.01 13.73
CA VAL A 218 -14.40 37.45 13.47
C VAL A 218 -14.69 37.72 11.99
N SER A 219 -15.91 37.43 11.55
CA SER A 219 -16.34 37.77 10.18
C SER A 219 -17.77 38.31 10.05
N SER A 220 -18.50 38.51 11.16
CA SER A 220 -19.89 38.97 11.12
C SER A 220 -20.16 40.42 11.53
N ASN A 221 -19.16 41.25 11.90
CA ASN A 221 -19.43 42.56 12.52
C ASN A 221 -19.04 43.80 11.69
N ASN A 222 -19.32 43.81 10.37
CA ASN A 222 -19.07 45.02 9.56
C ASN A 222 -20.20 45.35 8.58
N ARG A 223 -21.44 45.40 9.08
CA ARG A 223 -22.57 45.88 8.28
C ARG A 223 -23.64 46.64 9.07
N SER A 224 -23.27 47.57 9.94
CA SER A 224 -24.19 48.64 10.39
C SER A 224 -23.42 49.82 10.99
N TYR A 225 -22.87 50.72 10.17
CA TYR A 225 -22.56 52.09 10.61
C TYR A 225 -22.95 53.03 9.47
N GLY A 226 -24.05 53.74 9.65
CA GLY A 226 -24.57 54.64 8.63
C GLY A 226 -25.99 55.12 8.88
N SER A 227 -26.28 55.68 10.04
CA SER A 227 -27.27 56.76 10.23
C SER A 227 -27.27 57.22 11.68
N ASP A 228 -27.55 58.51 11.86
CA ASP A 228 -27.97 59.16 13.11
C ASP A 228 -26.88 59.83 13.97
N LEU A 229 -26.46 61.01 13.51
CA LEU A 229 -26.06 62.12 14.40
C LEU A 229 -26.77 63.40 13.90
N HIS A 230 -27.84 63.76 14.60
CA HIS A 230 -28.52 65.06 14.54
C HIS A 230 -27.72 66.06 15.39
N PRO A 231 -27.51 67.31 14.94
CA PRO A 231 -27.12 68.39 15.84
C PRO A 231 -28.36 69.14 16.32
N ASP A 232 -28.45 69.35 17.63
CA ASP A 232 -29.15 70.48 18.25
C ASP A 232 -28.07 71.42 18.80
N ASP A 233 -28.38 72.72 18.77
CA ASP A 233 -27.62 73.93 19.14
C ASP A 233 -26.88 74.67 18.00
#